data_AF-A0AAV1S1J0-F1
#
_entry.id   AF-A0AAV1S1J0-F1
#
_cell.length_a   1.000
_cell.length_b   1.000
_cell.length_c   1.000
_cell.angle_alpha   90.00
_cell.angle_beta   90.00
_cell.angle_gamma   90.00
#
_symmetry.space_group_name_H-M   'P 1'
#
loop_
_entity.id
_entity.type
_entity.pdbx_description
1 polymer ?
#
loop_
_entity_poly.entity_id
_entity_poly.type
_entity_poly.pdbx_seq_one_letter_code
_entity_poly.pdbx_strand_id
1 'polypeptide(L)'
;VLNYEEDIAMYTITVAEDPETCNRVVIYRPQKNIITQLELISLWEKKTGKTFNRIYVTGEEIVKLSETLPHPQNIPVSILHSVFVKGDLMGYELSEDDLEASRLYPDLGYITIDQLLDTFLINPPDPAMASFE
;
A
#
# COMPACT_ATOMS: atom_id res chain seq x y z
N VAL A 1 2.60 -3.09 1.55
CA VAL A 1 3.00 -2.81 0.16
C VAL A 1 2.31 -1.52 -0.28
N LEU A 2 3.02 -0.61 -0.94
CA LEU A 2 2.48 0.65 -1.43
C LEU A 2 2.80 0.77 -2.92
N ASN A 3 1.79 0.70 -3.78
CA ASN A 3 1.93 0.70 -5.24
C ASN A 3 1.34 1.98 -5.82
N TYR A 4 1.94 2.46 -6.91
CA TYR A 4 1.46 3.63 -7.63
C TYR A 4 0.20 3.31 -8.43
N GLU A 5 -0.76 4.25 -8.45
CA GLU A 5 -2.10 4.05 -8.99
C GLU A 5 -2.09 3.77 -10.50
N GLU A 6 -1.20 4.41 -11.26
CA GLU A 6 -1.08 4.17 -12.71
C GLU A 6 -0.55 2.76 -13.01
N ASP A 7 0.38 2.25 -12.20
CA ASP A 7 0.87 0.88 -12.35
C ASP A 7 -0.25 -0.12 -12.02
N ILE A 8 -1.03 0.12 -10.96
CA ILE A 8 -2.20 -0.71 -10.63
C ILE A 8 -3.13 -0.81 -11.83
N ALA A 9 -3.45 0.32 -12.47
CA ALA A 9 -4.32 0.36 -13.65
C ALA A 9 -3.72 -0.45 -14.82
N MET A 10 -2.45 -0.22 -15.13
CA MET A 10 -1.74 -0.89 -16.23
C MET A 10 -1.70 -2.42 -16.02
N TYR A 11 -1.26 -2.88 -14.85
CA TYR A 11 -1.26 -4.30 -14.49
C TYR A 11 -2.66 -4.90 -14.51
N THR A 12 -3.69 -4.16 -14.09
CA THR A 12 -5.07 -4.66 -14.08
C THR A 12 -5.58 -4.96 -15.48
N ILE A 13 -5.28 -4.10 -16.47
CA ILE A 13 -5.65 -4.35 -17.86
C ILE A 13 -4.91 -5.56 -18.41
N THR A 14 -3.60 -5.65 -18.18
CA THR A 14 -2.79 -6.81 -18.63
C THR A 14 -3.31 -8.12 -18.03
N VAL A 15 -3.59 -8.13 -16.72
CA VAL A 15 -4.17 -9.29 -16.02
C VAL A 15 -5.52 -9.66 -16.62
N ALA A 16 -6.42 -8.70 -16.86
CA ALA A 16 -7.75 -8.98 -17.39
C ALA A 16 -7.73 -9.64 -18.79
N GLU A 17 -6.69 -9.40 -19.58
CA GLU A 17 -6.52 -9.97 -20.92
C GLU A 17 -5.73 -11.30 -20.93
N ASP A 18 -5.07 -11.65 -19.84
CA ASP A 18 -4.26 -12.87 -19.73
C ASP A 18 -5.11 -14.09 -19.31
N PRO A 19 -5.30 -15.10 -20.20
CA PRO A 19 -6.04 -16.31 -19.87
C PRO A 19 -5.48 -17.09 -18.68
N GLU A 20 -4.18 -16.99 -18.38
CA GLU A 20 -3.53 -17.71 -17.27
C GLU A 20 -3.96 -17.18 -15.89
N THR A 21 -4.54 -15.98 -15.85
CA THR A 21 -5.06 -15.35 -14.62
C THR A 21 -6.56 -15.55 -14.43
N CYS A 22 -7.25 -16.13 -15.42
CA CYS A 22 -8.69 -16.31 -15.41
C CYS A 22 -9.15 -17.16 -14.21
N ASN A 23 -10.15 -16.68 -13.46
CA ASN A 23 -10.67 -17.30 -12.24
C ASN A 23 -9.62 -17.51 -11.13
N ARG A 24 -8.57 -16.69 -11.07
CA ARG A 24 -7.52 -16.75 -10.04
C ARG A 24 -7.40 -15.42 -9.30
N VAL A 25 -6.79 -15.50 -8.12
CA VAL A 25 -6.41 -14.31 -7.35
C VAL A 25 -5.04 -13.86 -7.84
N VAL A 26 -4.94 -12.58 -8.23
CA VAL A 26 -3.67 -11.93 -8.58
C VAL A 26 -3.33 -10.89 -7.52
N ILE A 27 -2.09 -10.94 -7.03
CA ILE A 27 -1.59 -10.15 -5.92
C ILE A 27 -0.52 -9.17 -6.45
N TYR A 28 -0.64 -7.91 -6.07
CA TYR A 28 0.33 -6.87 -6.47
C TYR A 28 1.29 -6.62 -5.31
N ARG A 29 2.34 -7.44 -5.23
CA ARG A 29 3.35 -7.40 -4.16
C ARG A 29 4.76 -7.27 -4.74
N PRO A 30 5.06 -6.22 -5.52
CA PRO A 30 6.39 -6.02 -6.04
C PRO A 30 7.41 -5.80 -4.91
N GLN A 31 8.56 -6.46 -5.00
CA GLN A 31 9.54 -6.51 -3.91
C GLN A 31 10.05 -5.12 -3.47
N LYS A 32 10.24 -4.19 -4.41
CA LYS A 32 10.73 -2.83 -4.09
C LYS A 32 9.66 -1.90 -3.50
N ASN A 33 8.42 -2.39 -3.37
CA ASN A 33 7.28 -1.65 -2.83
C ASN A 33 6.81 -2.19 -1.48
N ILE A 34 7.57 -3.11 -0.88
CA ILE A 34 7.37 -3.58 0.48
C ILE A 34 8.15 -2.65 1.41
N ILE A 35 7.44 -1.99 2.33
CA ILE A 35 8.02 -1.05 3.28
C ILE A 35 7.20 -1.02 4.58
N THR A 36 7.86 -0.72 5.70
CA THR A 36 7.21 -0.36 6.97
C THR A 36 7.01 1.15 7.09
N GLN A 37 6.14 1.61 8.00
CA GLN A 37 5.95 3.04 8.27
C GLN A 37 7.26 3.74 8.70
N LEU A 38 8.08 3.07 9.51
CA LEU A 38 9.33 3.63 10.01
C LEU A 38 10.38 3.81 8.92
N GLU A 39 10.49 2.84 8.01
CA GLU A 39 11.36 2.93 6.83
C GLU A 39 10.87 4.03 5.88
N LEU A 40 9.56 4.12 5.64
CA LEU A 40 8.97 5.16 4.79
C LEU A 40 9.26 6.56 5.33
N ILE A 41 9.03 6.79 6.62
CA ILE A 41 9.35 8.07 7.28
C ILE A 41 10.84 8.36 7.18
N SER A 42 11.70 7.38 7.47
CA SER A 42 13.16 7.58 7.42
C SER A 42 13.66 7.89 6.01
N LEU A 43 13.08 7.25 4.99
CA LEU A 43 13.37 7.53 3.58
C LEU A 43 12.90 8.94 3.19
N TRP A 44 11.73 9.36 3.66
CA TRP A 44 11.21 10.71 3.44
C TRP A 44 12.04 11.79 4.13
N GLU A 45 12.49 11.55 5.37
CA GLU A 45 13.42 12.41 6.10
C GLU A 45 14.73 12.60 5.32
N LYS A 46 15.29 11.51 4.80
CA LYS A 46 16.50 11.53 3.96
C LYS A 46 16.29 12.37 2.69
N LYS A 47 15.17 12.18 1.99
CA LYS A 47 14.85 12.88 0.74
C LYS A 47 14.60 14.39 0.95
N THR A 48 13.95 14.75 2.05
CA THR A 48 13.60 16.15 2.35
C THR A 48 14.66 16.91 3.15
N GLY A 49 15.62 16.21 3.76
CA GLY A 49 16.57 16.80 4.71
C GLY A 49 15.93 17.27 6.02
N LYS A 50 14.69 16.86 6.30
CA LYS A 50 13.92 17.22 7.50
C LYS A 50 13.89 16.06 8.48
N THR A 51 13.68 16.37 9.75
CA THR A 51 13.43 15.38 10.81
C THR A 51 12.05 15.64 11.40
N PHE A 52 11.26 14.59 11.60
CA PHE A 52 9.92 14.66 12.14
C PHE A 52 9.86 14.11 13.57
N ASN A 53 9.04 14.73 14.42
CA ASN A 53 8.69 14.15 15.71
C ASN A 53 7.72 12.97 15.49
N ARG A 54 8.14 11.75 15.83
CA ARG A 54 7.35 10.54 15.62
C ARG A 54 6.42 10.32 16.82
N ILE A 55 5.12 10.52 16.59
CA ILE A 55 4.08 10.26 17.59
C ILE A 55 3.53 8.86 17.32
N TYR A 56 3.61 7.99 18.34
CA TYR A 56 3.13 6.62 18.26
C TYR A 56 1.72 6.52 18.83
N VAL A 57 0.85 5.80 18.12
CA VAL A 57 -0.47 5.40 18.59
C VAL A 57 -0.46 3.88 18.68
N THR A 58 -0.88 3.34 19.82
CA THR A 58 -0.88 1.89 20.07
C THR A 58 -2.00 1.19 19.30
N GLY A 59 -1.83 -0.11 19.04
CA GLY A 59 -2.88 -0.92 18.42
C GLY A 59 -4.17 -0.92 19.25
N GLU A 60 -4.06 -0.98 20.58
CA GLU A 60 -5.20 -0.94 21.51
C GLU A 60 -5.98 0.38 21.43
N GLU A 61 -5.28 1.52 21.30
CA GLU A 61 -5.92 2.82 21.09
C GLU A 61 -6.69 2.87 19.77
N ILE A 62 -6.13 2.34 18.69
CA ILE A 62 -6.81 2.30 17.38
C ILE A 62 -8.04 1.37 17.44
N VAL A 63 -7.95 0.22 18.11
CA VAL A 63 -9.10 -0.68 18.34
C VAL A 63 -10.18 0.07 19.12
N LYS A 64 -9.83 0.76 20.20
CA LYS A 64 -10.80 1.56 20.97
C LYS A 64 -11.47 2.64 20.12
N LEU A 65 -10.74 3.30 19.22
CA LEU A 65 -11.31 4.26 18.28
C LEU A 65 -12.32 3.59 17.33
N SER A 66 -12.01 2.38 16.84
CA SER A 66 -12.94 1.63 15.97
C SER A 66 -14.26 1.24 16.66
N GLU A 67 -14.23 1.03 17.98
CA GLU A 67 -15.41 0.69 18.78
C GLU A 67 -16.25 1.91 19.18
N THR A 68 -15.62 3.10 19.25
CA THR A 68 -16.24 4.30 19.85
C THR A 68 -16.63 5.36 18.84
N LEU A 69 -15.98 5.42 17.67
CA LEU A 69 -16.36 6.35 16.61
C LEU A 69 -17.68 5.92 15.95
N PRO A 70 -18.55 6.87 15.56
CA PRO A 70 -19.75 6.54 14.80
C PRO A 70 -19.38 6.03 13.39
N HIS A 71 -20.34 5.34 12.74
CA HIS A 71 -20.23 5.04 11.31
C HIS A 71 -20.43 6.32 10.49
N PRO A 72 -19.62 6.57 9.44
CA PRO A 72 -18.54 5.73 8.91
C PRO A 72 -17.14 6.03 9.48
N GLN A 73 -17.00 6.91 10.48
CA GLN A 73 -15.69 7.35 11.01
C GLN A 73 -14.87 6.24 11.68
N ASN A 74 -15.50 5.15 12.10
CA ASN A 74 -14.82 3.95 12.59
C ASN A 74 -14.15 3.12 11.48
N ILE A 75 -14.54 3.28 10.21
CA ILE A 75 -14.00 2.50 9.08
C ILE A 75 -12.53 2.86 8.80
N PRO A 76 -12.13 4.14 8.63
CA PRO A 76 -10.74 4.49 8.38
C PRO A 76 -9.77 3.97 9.44
N VAL A 77 -10.09 4.10 10.73
CA VAL A 77 -9.22 3.62 11.81
C VAL A 77 -9.11 2.10 11.84
N SER A 78 -10.17 1.38 11.45
CA SER A 78 -10.14 -0.07 11.29
C SER A 78 -9.24 -0.51 10.13
N ILE A 79 -9.29 0.22 9.01
CA ILE A 79 -8.41 0.00 7.85
C ILE A 79 -6.94 0.26 8.24
N LEU A 80 -6.65 1.37 8.94
CA LEU A 80 -5.30 1.66 9.41
C LEU A 80 -4.77 0.56 10.35
N HIS A 81 -5.62 0.04 11.25
CA HIS A 81 -5.25 -1.08 12.11
C HIS A 81 -4.89 -2.33 11.30
N SER A 82 -5.74 -2.74 10.35
CA SER A 82 -5.49 -3.91 9.50
C SER A 82 -4.19 -3.77 8.70
N VAL A 83 -4.01 -2.63 8.03
CA VAL A 83 -2.87 -2.40 7.12
C VAL A 83 -1.57 -2.19 7.88
N PHE A 84 -1.57 -1.37 8.94
CA PHE A 84 -0.34 -0.84 9.54
C PHE A 84 -0.02 -1.37 10.94
N VAL A 85 -0.97 -2.02 11.62
CA VAL A 85 -0.76 -2.65 12.94
C VAL A 85 -0.73 -4.17 12.82
N LYS A 86 -1.76 -4.77 12.21
CA LYS A 86 -1.80 -6.22 11.97
C LYS A 86 -0.91 -6.62 10.80
N GLY A 87 -0.77 -5.74 9.81
CA GLY A 87 0.05 -6.01 8.63
C GLY A 87 -0.62 -6.99 7.67
N ASP A 88 -1.95 -7.00 7.57
CA ASP A 88 -2.70 -8.03 6.83
C ASP A 88 -2.34 -8.08 5.33
N LEU A 89 -1.79 -6.99 4.77
CA LEU A 89 -1.26 -6.98 3.39
C LEU A 89 -0.01 -7.85 3.20
N MET A 90 0.71 -8.19 4.28
CA MET A 90 1.98 -8.92 4.30
C MET A 90 2.00 -10.08 5.32
N GLY A 91 0.95 -10.27 6.12
CA GLY A 91 0.86 -11.28 7.19
C GLY A 91 0.68 -12.72 6.70
N TYR A 92 0.92 -12.98 5.40
CA TYR A 92 0.79 -14.27 4.75
C TYR A 92 1.88 -14.47 3.69
N GLU A 93 2.28 -15.72 3.52
CA GLU A 93 3.21 -16.13 2.46
C GLU A 93 2.46 -16.43 1.17
N LEU A 94 3.09 -16.14 0.04
CA LEU A 94 2.58 -16.54 -1.27
C LEU A 94 2.89 -18.03 -1.49
N SER A 95 1.86 -18.79 -1.83
CA SER A 95 1.98 -20.18 -2.29
C SER A 95 2.46 -20.26 -3.75
N GLU A 96 2.77 -21.46 -4.21
CA GLU A 96 3.13 -21.69 -5.63
C GLU A 96 1.96 -21.40 -6.59
N ASP A 97 0.72 -21.47 -6.09
CA ASP A 97 -0.49 -21.21 -6.87
C ASP A 97 -0.87 -19.72 -6.90
N ASP A 98 -0.24 -18.89 -6.07
CA ASP A 98 -0.52 -17.46 -6.01
C ASP A 98 0.17 -16.71 -7.15
N LEU A 99 -0.61 -15.89 -7.85
CA LEU A 99 -0.11 -15.10 -8.97
C LEU A 99 0.36 -13.73 -8.46
N GLU A 100 1.66 -13.48 -8.50
CA GLU A 100 2.21 -12.15 -8.22
C GLU A 100 2.46 -11.41 -9.54
N ALA A 101 1.82 -10.25 -9.72
CA ALA A 101 1.78 -9.58 -11.02
C ALA A 101 3.16 -9.13 -11.53
N SER A 102 4.05 -8.66 -10.65
CA SER A 102 5.39 -8.24 -11.08
C SER A 102 6.28 -9.41 -11.50
N ARG A 103 5.98 -10.64 -11.04
CA ARG A 103 6.62 -11.88 -11.51
C ARG A 103 6.04 -12.37 -12.84
N LEU A 104 4.74 -12.20 -13.05
CA LEU A 104 4.07 -12.58 -14.30
C LEU A 104 4.47 -11.68 -15.47
N TYR A 105 4.60 -10.37 -15.22
CA TYR A 105 4.91 -9.39 -16.25
C TYR A 105 6.17 -8.59 -15.89
N PRO A 106 7.36 -9.21 -15.94
CA PRO A 106 8.61 -8.55 -15.56
C PRO A 106 8.97 -7.37 -16.49
N ASP A 107 8.52 -7.42 -17.75
CA ASP A 107 8.80 -6.41 -18.76
C ASP A 107 7.96 -5.14 -18.60
N LEU A 108 6.83 -5.21 -17.89
CA LEU A 108 5.92 -4.08 -17.68
C LEU A 108 6.54 -3.04 -16.72
N GLY A 109 7.35 -3.51 -15.78
CA GLY A 109 7.96 -2.68 -14.75
C GLY A 109 6.94 -2.05 -13.80
N TYR A 110 7.44 -1.37 -12.77
CA TYR A 110 6.61 -0.61 -11.83
C TYR A 110 7.45 0.51 -11.20
N ILE A 111 6.77 1.58 -10.78
CA ILE A 111 7.34 2.65 -9.99
C ILE A 111 7.64 2.14 -8.58
N THR A 112 8.90 2.27 -8.19
CA THR A 112 9.36 1.91 -6.85
C THR A 112 8.96 2.98 -5.84
N ILE A 113 8.91 2.64 -4.54
CA ILE A 113 8.66 3.64 -3.49
C ILE A 113 9.67 4.79 -3.54
N ASP A 114 10.95 4.50 -3.82
CA ASP A 114 11.98 5.54 -3.92
C ASP A 114 11.66 6.55 -5.04
N GLN A 115 11.28 6.07 -6.22
CA GLN A 115 10.85 6.89 -7.35
C GLN A 115 9.55 7.62 -7.07
N LEU A 116 8.58 6.96 -6.42
CA LEU A 116 7.31 7.58 -6.06
C LEU A 116 7.55 8.78 -5.13
N LEU A 117 8.42 8.64 -4.12
CA LEU A 117 8.76 9.76 -3.25
C LEU A 117 9.47 10.91 -4.00
N ASP A 118 10.22 10.64 -5.07
CA ASP A 118 10.77 11.70 -5.91
C ASP A 118 9.66 12.47 -6.66
N THR A 119 8.62 11.77 -7.11
CA THR A 119 7.41 12.41 -7.65
C THR A 119 6.76 13.33 -6.61
N PHE A 120 6.61 12.86 -5.35
CA PHE A 120 6.06 13.68 -4.26
C PHE A 120 6.92 14.92 -3.90
N LEU A 121 8.23 14.90 -4.17
CA LEU A 121 9.09 16.07 -4.00
C LEU A 121 8.89 17.13 -5.08
N ILE A 122 8.66 16.70 -6.32
CA ILE A 122 8.66 17.57 -7.51
C ILE A 122 7.24 18.05 -7.83
N ASN A 123 6.29 17.13 -7.87
CA ASN A 123 4.91 17.36 -8.28
C ASN A 123 3.97 16.38 -7.55
N PRO A 124 3.69 16.61 -6.25
CA PRO A 124 2.84 15.72 -5.48
C PRO A 124 1.41 15.72 -6.03
N PRO A 125 0.78 14.54 -6.22
CA PRO A 125 -0.64 14.48 -6.55
C PRO A 125 -1.48 14.99 -5.37
N ASP A 126 -2.69 15.47 -5.68
CA ASP A 126 -3.64 15.89 -4.65
C ASP A 126 -4.05 14.71 -3.76
N PRO A 127 -4.18 14.90 -2.44
CA PRO A 127 -4.66 13.85 -1.55
C PRO A 127 -6.12 13.50 -1.86
N ALA A 128 -6.43 12.21 -1.92
CA ALA A 128 -7.77 11.70 -2.14
C ALA A 128 -8.43 11.21 -0.84
N MET A 129 -9.77 11.18 -0.81
CA MET A 129 -10.56 10.59 0.27
C MET A 129 -11.48 9.52 -0.30
N ALA A 130 -11.40 8.30 0.24
CA ALA A 130 -12.34 7.24 -0.10
C ALA A 130 -13.73 7.54 0.50
N SER A 131 -14.78 7.21 -0.26
CA SER A 131 -16.15 7.27 0.24
C SER A 131 -16.45 6.05 1.11
N PHE A 132 -17.06 6.29 2.26
CA PHE A 132 -17.59 5.26 3.14
C PHE A 132 -19.04 5.65 3.43
N GLU A 133 -19.99 4.95 2.80
CA GLU A 133 -21.42 5.12 3.04
C GLU A 133 -21.91 4.26 4.20
#